data_AF-A0A1C1Z0L0-F1
#
_entry.id   AF-A0A1C1Z0L0-F1
#
_cell.length_a   1.000
_cell.length_b   1.000
_cell.length_c   1.000
_cell.angle_alpha   90.00
_cell.angle_beta   90.00
_cell.angle_gamma   90.00
#
_symmetry.space_group_name_H-M   'P 1'
#
loop_
_entity.id
_entity.type
_entity.pdbx_description
1 polymer ?
#
loop_
_entity_poly.entity_id
_entity_poly.type
_entity_poly.pdbx_seq_one_letter_code
_entity_poly.pdbx_strand_id
1 'polypeptide(L)'
;MLRLRHLTLGLALGAAALAGTGFYFVQGTRGEIDRLEERVVRLARPAAQPDAAAMARLPAPVARYFAFAFPDGVPEGVRHVAMEMEGDFRRPLTEAFNPTTARQLANLGAPDMVFSAVTPIIGPLWAVAWDSYIDGEMEMNARLVSAVTVMHEDGNPVLDVISLRRWLLESPLYPMALLPGGPVRWEAIDDASAMAIVSAHGNEARLIARFDASGALASFEAPEPGDLATPYHGSGEHVARSDYRPVDGVMVPMGFEISRVGPDGLVRPFWRGKVTHLSFEG
;
A
#
# COMPACT_ATOMS: atom_id res chain seq x y z
N MET A 1 45.92 35.77 3.56
CA MET A 1 45.09 35.33 2.40
C MET A 1 45.20 33.84 2.10
N LEU A 2 46.38 33.20 2.18
CA LEU A 2 46.55 31.77 1.83
C LEU A 2 45.79 30.79 2.76
N ARG A 3 45.86 30.98 4.09
CA ARG A 3 45.16 30.12 5.09
C ARG A 3 43.63 30.12 4.94
N LEU A 4 43.03 31.24 4.56
CA LEU A 4 41.58 31.36 4.38
C LEU A 4 41.08 30.58 3.15
N ARG A 5 41.89 30.55 2.07
CA ARG A 5 41.62 29.77 0.86
C ARG A 5 41.66 28.25 1.08
N HIS A 6 42.59 27.77 1.92
CA HIS A 6 42.68 26.34 2.25
C HIS A 6 41.52 25.88 3.15
N LEU A 7 41.03 26.75 4.03
CA LEU A 7 39.87 26.47 4.88
C LEU A 7 38.57 26.37 4.06
N THR A 8 38.36 27.29 3.12
CA THR A 8 37.19 27.27 2.22
C THR A 8 37.22 26.08 1.25
N LEU A 9 38.42 25.68 0.77
CA LEU A 9 38.57 24.52 -0.10
C LEU A 9 38.31 23.20 0.67
N GLY A 10 38.76 23.09 1.91
CA GLY A 10 38.49 21.93 2.78
C GLY A 10 37.01 21.77 3.13
N LEU A 11 36.31 22.88 3.42
CA LEU A 11 34.86 22.88 3.65
C LEU A 11 34.07 22.50 2.39
N ALA A 12 34.48 22.99 1.21
CA ALA A 12 33.85 22.64 -0.06
C ALA A 12 34.05 21.16 -0.43
N LEU A 13 35.25 20.60 -0.21
CA LEU A 13 35.54 19.18 -0.42
C LEU A 13 34.77 18.28 0.57
N GLY A 14 34.64 18.70 1.84
CA GLY A 14 33.82 18.00 2.82
C GLY A 14 32.33 18.01 2.47
N ALA A 15 31.80 19.15 2.02
CA ALA A 15 30.41 19.26 1.56
C ALA A 15 30.14 18.43 0.27
N ALA A 16 31.08 18.42 -0.68
CA ALA A 16 30.99 17.61 -1.89
C ALA A 16 31.06 16.10 -1.59
N ALA A 17 31.92 15.69 -0.66
CA ALA A 17 31.99 14.30 -0.21
C ALA A 17 30.69 13.86 0.50
N LEU A 18 30.15 14.69 1.41
CA LEU A 18 28.87 14.42 2.07
C LEU A 18 27.70 14.37 1.09
N ALA A 19 27.66 15.27 0.10
CA ALA A 19 26.66 15.26 -0.96
C ALA A 19 26.80 14.03 -1.87
N GLY A 20 28.02 13.64 -2.22
CA GLY A 20 28.31 12.44 -3.01
C GLY A 20 27.90 11.15 -2.29
N THR A 21 28.20 11.05 -0.98
CA THR A 21 27.78 9.91 -0.14
C THR A 21 26.27 9.88 0.02
N GLY A 22 25.61 11.01 0.30
CA GLY A 22 24.14 11.09 0.36
C GLY A 22 23.48 10.71 -0.97
N PHE A 23 24.02 11.20 -2.09
CA PHE A 23 23.55 10.82 -3.43
C PHE A 23 23.72 9.31 -3.69
N TYR A 24 24.87 8.73 -3.37
CA TYR A 24 25.11 7.29 -3.52
C TYR A 24 24.09 6.45 -2.75
N PHE A 25 23.81 6.83 -1.50
CA PHE A 25 22.84 6.14 -0.64
C PHE A 25 21.39 6.27 -1.13
N VAL A 26 21.00 7.46 -1.61
CA VAL A 26 19.71 7.68 -2.27
C VAL A 26 19.59 6.80 -3.51
N GLN A 27 20.62 6.76 -4.35
CA GLN A 27 20.63 5.93 -5.56
C GLN A 27 20.63 4.43 -5.24
N GLY A 28 21.35 4.01 -4.19
CA GLY A 28 21.32 2.63 -3.72
C GLY A 28 19.92 2.21 -3.26
N THR A 29 19.23 3.06 -2.51
CA THR A 29 17.86 2.81 -2.05
C THR A 29 16.86 2.81 -3.21
N ARG A 30 17.00 3.73 -4.17
CA ARG A 30 16.18 3.72 -5.39
C ARG A 30 16.39 2.46 -6.21
N GLY A 31 17.64 2.08 -6.49
CA GLY A 31 17.94 0.85 -7.23
C GLY A 31 17.54 -0.44 -6.50
N GLU A 32 17.32 -0.40 -5.18
CA GLU A 32 16.71 -1.49 -4.43
C GLU A 32 15.19 -1.56 -4.64
N ILE A 33 14.50 -0.42 -4.51
CA ILE A 33 13.07 -0.30 -4.80
C ILE A 33 12.77 -0.68 -6.26
N ASP A 34 13.55 -0.18 -7.22
CA ASP A 34 13.37 -0.48 -8.65
C ASP A 34 13.50 -1.99 -8.92
N ARG A 35 14.46 -2.67 -8.27
CA ARG A 35 14.62 -4.13 -8.39
C ARG A 35 13.43 -4.90 -7.81
N LEU A 36 12.82 -4.40 -6.73
CA LEU A 36 11.62 -4.97 -6.14
C LEU A 36 10.40 -4.74 -7.06
N GLU A 37 10.22 -3.52 -7.58
CA GLU A 37 9.19 -3.17 -8.57
C GLU A 37 9.30 -4.09 -9.81
N GLU A 38 10.49 -4.23 -10.39
CA GLU A 38 10.73 -5.15 -11.51
C GLU A 38 10.41 -6.60 -11.16
N ARG A 39 10.67 -7.03 -9.91
CA ARG A 39 10.38 -8.39 -9.48
C ARG A 39 8.87 -8.64 -9.41
N VAL A 40 8.10 -7.69 -8.88
CA VAL A 40 6.63 -7.76 -8.89
C VAL A 40 6.10 -7.77 -10.34
N VAL A 41 6.60 -6.93 -11.24
CA VAL A 41 6.19 -6.92 -12.66
C VAL A 41 6.50 -8.24 -13.37
N ARG A 42 7.69 -8.81 -13.14
CA ARG A 42 8.06 -10.11 -13.72
C ARG A 42 7.14 -11.23 -13.24
N LEU A 43 6.83 -11.23 -11.95
CA LEU A 43 5.94 -12.24 -11.38
C LEU A 43 4.54 -12.04 -11.93
N ALA A 44 3.97 -10.83 -11.76
CA ALA A 44 2.60 -10.35 -12.05
C ALA A 44 1.62 -11.49 -12.38
N ARG A 45 0.58 -11.32 -13.19
CA ARG A 45 -0.29 -12.36 -13.78
C ARG A 45 -1.66 -11.70 -13.92
N PRO A 46 -2.42 -12.01 -14.98
CA PRO A 46 -3.74 -11.43 -15.12
C PRO A 46 -4.61 -11.77 -13.91
N ALA A 47 -5.46 -10.82 -13.51
CA ALA A 47 -6.53 -11.09 -12.56
C ALA A 47 -7.41 -12.25 -13.06
N ALA A 48 -8.02 -12.98 -12.12
CA ALA A 48 -8.98 -14.01 -12.47
C ALA A 48 -10.16 -13.41 -13.24
N GLN A 49 -10.61 -14.13 -14.28
CA GLN A 49 -11.83 -13.80 -15.01
C GLN A 49 -12.95 -14.69 -14.46
N PRO A 50 -13.89 -14.14 -13.69
CA PRO A 50 -14.91 -14.96 -13.03
C PRO A 50 -15.93 -15.47 -14.06
N ASP A 51 -16.37 -16.71 -13.90
CA ASP A 51 -17.50 -17.21 -14.66
C ASP A 51 -18.83 -16.66 -14.11
N ALA A 52 -19.89 -16.76 -14.91
CA ALA A 52 -21.22 -16.27 -14.54
C ALA A 52 -21.78 -16.95 -13.27
N ALA A 53 -21.43 -18.21 -13.02
CA ALA A 53 -21.91 -18.95 -11.85
C ALA A 53 -21.18 -18.53 -10.56
N ALA A 54 -19.92 -18.13 -10.65
CA ALA A 54 -19.16 -17.56 -9.55
C ALA A 54 -19.69 -16.17 -9.19
N MET A 55 -19.96 -15.33 -10.20
CA MET A 55 -20.58 -14.02 -9.99
C MET A 55 -21.98 -14.13 -9.36
N ALA A 56 -22.81 -15.09 -9.79
CA ALA A 56 -24.16 -15.29 -9.25
C ALA A 56 -24.19 -15.78 -7.78
N ARG A 57 -23.06 -16.27 -7.24
CA ARG A 57 -22.94 -16.75 -5.86
C ARG A 57 -22.41 -15.70 -4.89
N LEU A 58 -22.05 -14.51 -5.37
CA LEU A 58 -21.53 -13.44 -4.53
C LEU A 58 -22.59 -12.93 -3.54
N PRO A 59 -22.18 -12.49 -2.33
CA PRO A 59 -23.04 -11.71 -1.46
C PRO A 59 -23.58 -10.48 -2.20
N ALA A 60 -24.86 -10.13 -1.97
CA ALA A 60 -25.53 -9.02 -2.62
C ALA A 60 -24.74 -7.68 -2.60
N PRO A 61 -24.14 -7.23 -1.48
CA PRO A 61 -23.35 -6.00 -1.49
C PRO A 61 -22.08 -6.10 -2.36
N VAL A 62 -21.45 -7.26 -2.44
CA VAL A 62 -20.26 -7.50 -3.27
C VAL A 62 -20.62 -7.49 -4.76
N ALA A 63 -21.75 -8.09 -5.12
CA ALA A 63 -22.24 -8.04 -6.51
C ALA A 63 -22.54 -6.59 -6.95
N ARG A 64 -23.14 -5.78 -6.08
CA ARG A 64 -23.34 -4.33 -6.35
C ARG A 64 -22.01 -3.60 -6.51
N TYR A 65 -21.02 -3.92 -5.68
CA TYR A 65 -19.69 -3.34 -5.80
C TYR A 65 -19.03 -3.65 -7.13
N PHE A 66 -19.08 -4.88 -7.63
CA PHE A 66 -18.50 -5.17 -8.95
C PHE A 66 -19.26 -4.50 -10.09
N ALA A 67 -20.59 -4.39 -10.01
CA ALA A 67 -21.34 -3.60 -10.99
C ALA A 67 -20.97 -2.11 -10.96
N PHE A 68 -20.67 -1.57 -9.77
CA PHE A 68 -20.17 -0.20 -9.60
C PHE A 68 -18.71 -0.05 -10.09
N ALA A 69 -17.83 -0.99 -9.74
CA ALA A 69 -16.40 -0.96 -10.06
C ALA A 69 -16.14 -1.13 -11.56
N PHE A 70 -17.01 -1.88 -12.24
CA PHE A 70 -16.87 -2.31 -13.63
C PHE A 70 -18.11 -1.91 -14.46
N PRO A 71 -18.40 -0.61 -14.63
CA PRO A 71 -19.59 -0.17 -15.35
C PRO A 71 -19.64 -0.69 -16.80
N ASP A 72 -18.46 -0.86 -17.42
CA ASP A 72 -18.30 -1.34 -18.80
C ASP A 72 -17.78 -2.79 -18.87
N GLY A 73 -17.81 -3.52 -17.75
CA GLY A 73 -17.25 -4.87 -17.65
C GLY A 73 -15.82 -4.92 -17.08
N VAL A 74 -15.34 -6.13 -16.80
CA VAL A 74 -14.01 -6.35 -16.20
C VAL A 74 -12.94 -6.17 -17.29
N PRO A 75 -11.92 -5.33 -17.09
CA PRO A 75 -10.79 -5.23 -18.02
C PRO A 75 -10.07 -6.58 -18.17
N GLU A 76 -9.78 -6.94 -19.42
CA GLU A 76 -9.02 -8.14 -19.74
C GLU A 76 -7.51 -7.86 -19.77
N GLY A 77 -6.72 -8.88 -19.43
CA GLY A 77 -5.26 -8.83 -19.61
C GLY A 77 -4.48 -7.96 -18.63
N VAL A 78 -5.13 -7.22 -17.72
CA VAL A 78 -4.43 -6.42 -16.70
C VAL A 78 -3.74 -7.33 -15.68
N ARG A 79 -2.43 -7.13 -15.49
CA ARG A 79 -1.56 -7.95 -14.65
C ARG A 79 -1.09 -7.26 -13.38
N HIS A 80 -0.84 -5.95 -13.44
CA HIS A 80 -0.41 -5.16 -12.29
C HIS A 80 -1.00 -3.75 -12.36
N VAL A 81 -0.96 -3.06 -11.22
CA VAL A 81 -1.31 -1.65 -11.10
C VAL A 81 -0.10 -0.91 -10.55
N ALA A 82 0.18 0.26 -11.12
CA ALA A 82 1.13 1.22 -10.55
C ALA A 82 0.37 2.46 -10.10
N MET A 83 0.74 3.02 -8.95
CA MET A 83 0.07 4.18 -8.40
C MET A 83 1.02 5.09 -7.64
N GLU A 84 0.74 6.38 -7.72
CA GLU A 84 1.41 7.44 -6.97
C GLU A 84 0.40 8.11 -6.04
N MET A 85 0.87 8.47 -4.85
CA MET A 85 0.05 9.04 -3.80
C MET A 85 0.75 10.22 -3.14
N GLU A 86 -0.04 11.16 -2.64
CA GLU A 86 0.44 12.21 -1.76
C GLU A 86 -0.53 12.43 -0.60
N GLY A 87 -0.01 12.90 0.53
CA GLY A 87 -0.83 13.17 1.69
C GLY A 87 -0.03 13.46 2.94
N ASP A 88 -0.69 13.33 4.08
CA ASP A 88 -0.12 13.52 5.40
C ASP A 88 0.02 12.16 6.10
N PHE A 89 1.26 11.83 6.48
CA PHE A 89 1.59 10.59 7.19
C PHE A 89 2.06 10.88 8.62
N ARG A 90 1.56 10.10 9.57
CA ARG A 90 1.98 10.09 10.98
C ARG A 90 2.73 8.81 11.27
N ARG A 91 4.00 8.94 11.60
CA ARG A 91 4.86 7.79 11.94
C ARG A 91 4.35 7.07 13.19
N PRO A 92 4.59 5.75 13.31
CA PRO A 92 4.30 5.01 14.53
C PRO A 92 4.88 5.70 15.77
N LEU A 93 4.16 5.65 16.89
CA LEU A 93 4.58 6.22 18.17
C LEU A 93 4.84 7.74 18.17
N THR A 94 4.32 8.46 17.16
CA THR A 94 4.37 9.93 17.09
C THR A 94 2.97 10.53 16.90
N GLU A 95 2.84 11.82 17.19
CA GLU A 95 1.58 12.58 17.04
C GLU A 95 1.54 13.43 15.76
N ALA A 96 2.69 13.86 15.26
CA ALA A 96 2.77 14.80 14.15
C ALA A 96 2.58 14.12 12.78
N PHE A 97 1.72 14.73 11.97
CA PHE A 97 1.57 14.43 10.55
C PHE A 97 2.58 15.23 9.73
N ASN A 98 3.14 14.61 8.69
CA ASN A 98 4.11 15.22 7.79
C ASN A 98 3.72 14.94 6.33
N PRO A 99 3.87 15.94 5.43
CA PRO A 99 3.63 15.74 4.01
C PRO A 99 4.48 14.58 3.48
N THR A 100 3.89 13.65 2.75
CA THR A 100 4.53 12.42 2.29
C THR A 100 4.06 12.13 0.88
N THR A 101 4.99 11.72 0.02
CA THR A 101 4.68 11.14 -1.28
C THR A 101 4.99 9.65 -1.25
N ALA A 102 4.24 8.87 -2.03
CA ALA A 102 4.43 7.42 -2.08
C ALA A 102 4.18 6.87 -3.47
N ARG A 103 4.76 5.70 -3.72
CA ARG A 103 4.56 4.86 -4.90
C ARG A 103 4.21 3.46 -4.45
N GLN A 104 3.31 2.82 -5.17
CA GLN A 104 2.98 1.42 -4.96
C GLN A 104 2.82 0.71 -6.29
N LEU A 105 3.31 -0.53 -6.35
CA LEU A 105 3.05 -1.44 -7.44
C LEU A 105 2.48 -2.73 -6.85
N ALA A 106 1.37 -3.21 -7.39
CA ALA A 106 0.71 -4.43 -6.92
C ALA A 106 0.36 -5.37 -8.07
N ASN A 107 0.62 -6.66 -7.86
CA ASN A 107 0.18 -7.75 -8.71
C ASN A 107 -1.32 -8.01 -8.47
N LEU A 108 -2.09 -8.19 -9.56
CA LEU A 108 -3.53 -8.44 -9.49
C LEU A 108 -3.86 -9.93 -9.44
N GLY A 109 -3.03 -10.79 -10.02
CA GLY A 109 -3.28 -12.24 -10.10
C GLY A 109 -2.79 -13.01 -8.88
N ALA A 110 -1.84 -12.46 -8.13
CA ALA A 110 -1.38 -13.00 -6.85
C ALA A 110 -1.03 -11.85 -5.90
N PRO A 111 -1.10 -12.06 -4.57
CA PRO A 111 -0.72 -11.04 -3.60
C PRO A 111 0.79 -10.78 -3.56
N ASP A 112 1.29 -10.00 -4.53
CA ASP A 112 2.61 -9.39 -4.49
C ASP A 112 2.48 -7.86 -4.54
N MET A 113 3.24 -7.14 -3.73
CA MET A 113 3.30 -5.68 -3.80
C MET A 113 4.65 -5.15 -3.35
N VAL A 114 4.95 -3.94 -3.81
CA VAL A 114 6.00 -3.10 -3.26
C VAL A 114 5.44 -1.71 -3.03
N PHE A 115 5.84 -1.12 -1.92
CA PHE A 115 5.46 0.22 -1.53
C PHE A 115 6.71 1.00 -1.15
N SER A 116 6.76 2.27 -1.55
CA SER A 116 7.79 3.20 -1.09
C SER A 116 7.20 4.56 -0.76
N ALA A 117 7.76 5.23 0.24
CA ALA A 117 7.33 6.54 0.69
C ALA A 117 8.53 7.44 1.02
N VAL A 118 8.36 8.73 0.75
CA VAL A 118 9.32 9.77 1.07
C VAL A 118 8.67 10.80 1.98
N THR A 119 9.23 10.95 3.19
CA THR A 119 8.69 11.84 4.23
C THR A 119 9.80 12.78 4.72
N PRO A 120 9.59 14.11 4.79
CA PRO A 120 10.53 15.04 5.39
C PRO A 120 10.60 14.83 6.91
N ILE A 121 11.77 15.05 7.49
CA ILE A 121 11.99 14.86 8.94
C ILE A 121 12.25 16.22 9.59
N ILE A 122 13.38 16.85 9.26
CA ILE A 122 13.77 18.19 9.73
C ILE A 122 14.69 18.82 8.68
N GLY A 123 14.43 20.06 8.26
CA GLY A 123 15.29 20.78 7.31
C GLY A 123 15.41 20.04 5.96
N PRO A 124 16.62 19.87 5.37
CA PRO A 124 16.80 19.15 4.11
C PRO A 124 16.84 17.61 4.29
N LEU A 125 16.52 17.07 5.46
CA LEU A 125 16.62 15.64 5.76
C LEU A 125 15.30 14.93 5.48
N TRP A 126 15.38 13.85 4.70
CA TRP A 126 14.25 13.03 4.26
C TRP A 126 14.41 11.60 4.77
N ALA A 127 13.29 10.96 5.10
CA ALA A 127 13.18 9.52 5.29
C ALA A 127 12.71 8.90 3.97
N VAL A 128 13.32 7.79 3.59
CA VAL A 128 12.78 6.89 2.57
C VAL A 128 12.45 5.58 3.25
N ALA A 129 11.18 5.20 3.22
CA ALA A 129 10.72 3.91 3.70
C ALA A 129 10.21 3.10 2.52
N TRP A 130 10.45 1.80 2.53
CA TRP A 130 9.83 0.88 1.61
C TRP A 130 9.53 -0.43 2.32
N ASP A 131 8.53 -1.13 1.80
CA ASP A 131 8.24 -2.51 2.14
C ASP A 131 7.84 -3.25 0.87
N SER A 132 8.03 -4.56 0.92
CA SER A 132 7.59 -5.46 -0.13
C SER A 132 6.99 -6.71 0.49
N TYR A 133 6.08 -7.31 -0.26
CA TYR A 133 5.55 -8.63 0.01
C TYR A 133 5.56 -9.36 -1.32
N ILE A 134 6.50 -10.29 -1.48
CA ILE A 134 6.75 -10.97 -2.75
C ILE A 134 6.96 -12.44 -2.48
N ASP A 135 6.27 -13.30 -3.23
CA ASP A 135 6.34 -14.76 -3.06
C ASP A 135 5.99 -15.25 -1.64
N GLY A 136 5.25 -14.44 -0.87
CA GLY A 136 4.83 -14.77 0.50
C GLY A 136 5.75 -14.27 1.61
N GLU A 137 6.84 -13.57 1.25
CA GLU A 137 7.82 -13.04 2.20
C GLU A 137 7.69 -11.53 2.29
N MET A 138 7.46 -11.02 3.51
CA MET A 138 7.53 -9.61 3.82
C MET A 138 8.98 -9.17 3.99
N GLU A 139 9.33 -8.01 3.46
CA GLU A 139 10.59 -7.34 3.77
C GLU A 139 10.32 -5.85 3.93
N MET A 140 10.88 -5.23 4.97
CA MET A 140 10.72 -3.79 5.21
C MET A 140 12.04 -3.12 5.54
N ASN A 141 12.23 -1.92 5.01
CA ASN A 141 13.38 -1.07 5.31
C ASN A 141 12.97 0.40 5.42
N ALA A 142 13.40 1.06 6.49
CA ALA A 142 13.29 2.51 6.63
C ALA A 142 14.68 3.13 6.84
N ARG A 143 15.06 4.04 5.93
CA ARG A 143 16.35 4.75 5.95
C ARG A 143 16.17 6.24 6.17
N LEU A 144 16.93 6.81 7.10
CA LEU A 144 17.13 8.25 7.26
C LEU A 144 18.23 8.71 6.30
N VAL A 145 17.96 9.77 5.53
CA VAL A 145 18.91 10.36 4.57
C VAL A 145 19.43 9.30 3.57
N SER A 146 18.63 8.23 3.36
CA SER A 146 18.96 7.01 2.61
C SER A 146 20.22 6.25 3.04
N ALA A 147 20.91 6.69 4.11
CA ALA A 147 22.22 6.19 4.53
C ALA A 147 22.21 5.46 5.87
N VAL A 148 21.30 5.83 6.77
CA VAL A 148 21.20 5.24 8.11
C VAL A 148 19.91 4.46 8.19
N THR A 149 20.00 3.13 8.22
CA THR A 149 18.87 2.25 8.50
C THR A 149 18.38 2.51 9.92
N VAL A 150 17.11 2.92 10.05
CA VAL A 150 16.44 3.13 11.34
C VAL A 150 15.49 1.99 11.68
N MET A 151 15.06 1.26 10.67
CA MET A 151 14.32 0.03 10.84
C MET A 151 14.66 -0.88 9.67
N HIS A 152 14.98 -2.12 9.98
CA HIS A 152 15.04 -3.20 9.02
C HIS A 152 14.46 -4.41 9.73
N GLU A 153 13.39 -4.93 9.16
CA GLU A 153 12.71 -6.11 9.67
C GLU A 153 12.68 -7.11 8.52
N ASP A 154 13.30 -8.26 8.76
CA ASP A 154 13.12 -9.43 7.90
C ASP A 154 11.71 -10.00 8.13
N GLY A 155 11.17 -10.61 7.08
CA GLY A 155 9.88 -11.29 7.14
C GLY A 155 9.81 -12.30 8.28
N ASN A 156 8.64 -12.33 8.91
CA ASN A 156 8.28 -13.38 9.84
C ASN A 156 6.79 -13.67 9.66
N PRO A 157 6.29 -14.83 10.14
CA PRO A 157 4.91 -15.24 9.88
C PRO A 157 3.84 -14.21 10.28
N VAL A 158 4.11 -13.37 11.29
CA VAL A 158 3.19 -12.30 11.68
C VAL A 158 3.21 -11.17 10.66
N LEU A 159 4.41 -10.73 10.24
CA LEU A 159 4.56 -9.67 9.24
C LEU A 159 4.06 -10.10 7.86
N ASP A 160 4.23 -11.37 7.48
CA ASP A 160 3.74 -11.91 6.21
C ASP A 160 2.20 -11.84 6.14
N VAL A 161 1.52 -12.21 7.23
CA VAL A 161 0.05 -12.11 7.33
C VAL A 161 -0.42 -10.64 7.33
N ILE A 162 0.32 -9.75 8.00
CA ILE A 162 0.03 -8.31 7.98
C ILE A 162 0.15 -7.76 6.56
N SER A 163 1.22 -8.10 5.84
CA SER A 163 1.43 -7.66 4.47
C SER A 163 0.40 -8.25 3.50
N LEU A 164 0.02 -9.52 3.65
CA LEU A 164 -1.07 -10.12 2.90
C LEU A 164 -2.39 -9.38 3.15
N ARG A 165 -2.68 -9.03 4.42
CA ARG A 165 -3.86 -8.25 4.78
C ARG A 165 -3.81 -6.85 4.18
N ARG A 166 -2.64 -6.21 4.15
CA ARG A 166 -2.44 -4.90 3.54
C ARG A 166 -2.66 -4.94 2.02
N TRP A 167 -2.20 -5.97 1.33
CA TRP A 167 -2.54 -6.17 -0.08
C TRP A 167 -4.07 -6.21 -0.26
N LEU A 168 -4.79 -6.96 0.58
CA LEU A 168 -6.26 -6.95 0.55
C LEU A 168 -6.85 -5.57 0.89
N LEU A 169 -6.30 -4.86 1.88
CA LEU A 169 -6.73 -3.51 2.29
C LEU A 169 -6.64 -2.50 1.14
N GLU A 170 -5.61 -2.62 0.29
CA GLU A 170 -5.36 -1.74 -0.86
C GLU A 170 -6.12 -2.13 -2.13
N SER A 171 -6.64 -3.35 -2.21
CA SER A 171 -7.35 -3.89 -3.38
C SER A 171 -8.53 -3.09 -3.94
N PRO A 172 -9.20 -2.15 -3.23
CA PRO A 172 -10.16 -1.25 -3.88
C PRO A 172 -9.54 -0.34 -4.96
N LEU A 173 -8.22 -0.16 -4.96
CA LEU A 173 -7.45 0.53 -6.02
C LEU A 173 -7.21 -0.36 -7.25
N TYR A 174 -7.47 -1.66 -7.14
CA TYR A 174 -7.34 -2.66 -8.20
C TYR A 174 -8.40 -3.77 -8.06
N PRO A 175 -9.70 -3.42 -8.22
CA PRO A 175 -10.81 -4.31 -7.87
C PRO A 175 -10.85 -5.65 -8.60
N MET A 176 -10.10 -5.86 -9.69
CA MET A 176 -10.09 -7.14 -10.40
C MET A 176 -9.49 -8.24 -9.52
N ALA A 177 -8.58 -7.89 -8.60
CA ALA A 177 -7.97 -8.83 -7.67
C ALA A 177 -8.98 -9.39 -6.64
N LEU A 178 -10.12 -8.73 -6.47
CA LEU A 178 -11.21 -9.15 -5.57
C LEU A 178 -12.20 -10.11 -6.24
N LEU A 179 -12.10 -10.33 -7.55
CA LEU A 179 -13.05 -11.15 -8.30
C LEU A 179 -12.95 -12.64 -7.94
N PRO A 180 -14.07 -13.39 -7.97
CA PRO A 180 -14.06 -14.83 -7.78
C PRO A 180 -13.10 -15.57 -8.70
N GLY A 181 -12.50 -16.66 -8.21
CA GLY A 181 -11.50 -17.44 -8.93
C GLY A 181 -10.06 -16.97 -8.70
N GLY A 182 -9.89 -15.81 -8.07
CA GLY A 182 -8.62 -15.31 -7.54
C GLY A 182 -8.35 -15.76 -6.09
N PRO A 183 -7.41 -15.08 -5.40
CA PRO A 183 -7.02 -15.42 -4.03
C PRO A 183 -8.05 -14.98 -2.98
N VAL A 184 -9.06 -14.21 -3.37
CA VAL A 184 -10.08 -13.65 -2.46
C VAL A 184 -11.40 -14.41 -2.60
N ARG A 185 -11.97 -14.79 -1.45
CA ARG A 185 -13.34 -15.27 -1.31
C ARG A 185 -14.16 -14.32 -0.47
N TRP A 186 -15.48 -14.35 -0.68
CA TRP A 186 -16.43 -13.49 0.00
C TRP A 186 -17.44 -14.30 0.81
N GLU A 187 -17.69 -13.87 2.05
CA GLU A 187 -18.73 -14.41 2.93
C GLU A 187 -19.71 -13.30 3.31
N ALA A 188 -21.01 -13.58 3.29
CA ALA A 188 -22.02 -12.59 3.64
C ALA A 188 -21.99 -12.28 5.15
N ILE A 189 -22.16 -11.01 5.51
CA ILE A 189 -22.40 -10.59 6.90
C ILE A 189 -23.82 -10.03 7.02
N ASP A 190 -24.13 -8.99 6.25
CA ASP A 190 -25.45 -8.36 6.19
C ASP A 190 -25.68 -7.67 4.82
N ASP A 191 -26.74 -6.87 4.72
CA ASP A 191 -27.14 -6.20 3.46
C ASP A 191 -26.14 -5.14 2.95
N ALA A 192 -25.24 -4.65 3.82
CA ALA A 192 -24.29 -3.59 3.55
C ALA A 192 -22.83 -3.99 3.82
N SER A 193 -22.56 -5.23 4.23
CA SER A 193 -21.22 -5.71 4.54
C SER A 193 -20.99 -7.17 4.20
N ALA A 194 -19.74 -7.49 3.91
CA ALA A 194 -19.27 -8.85 3.62
C ALA A 194 -17.85 -9.02 4.14
N MET A 195 -17.49 -10.25 4.52
CA MET A 195 -16.12 -10.60 4.86
C MET A 195 -15.36 -10.91 3.56
N ALA A 196 -14.27 -10.21 3.31
CA ALA A 196 -13.28 -10.58 2.32
C ALA A 196 -12.20 -11.42 2.99
N ILE A 197 -11.91 -12.60 2.46
CA ILE A 197 -10.86 -13.48 2.98
C ILE A 197 -9.88 -13.78 1.84
N VAL A 198 -8.62 -13.42 2.04
CA VAL A 198 -7.53 -13.66 1.09
C VAL A 198 -6.69 -14.84 1.57
N SER A 199 -6.40 -15.78 0.67
CA SER A 199 -5.53 -16.93 0.95
C SER A 199 -4.44 -17.02 -0.12
N ALA A 200 -3.17 -16.93 0.28
CA ALA A 200 -2.03 -17.02 -0.62
C ALA A 200 -0.76 -17.39 0.14
N HIS A 201 0.18 -18.06 -0.53
CA HIS A 201 1.49 -18.44 0.05
C HIS A 201 1.40 -19.23 1.38
N GLY A 202 0.32 -19.99 1.59
CA GLY A 202 0.08 -20.71 2.84
C GLY A 202 -0.44 -19.85 4.01
N ASN A 203 -0.60 -18.55 3.79
CA ASN A 203 -1.17 -17.59 4.73
C ASN A 203 -2.63 -17.27 4.40
N GLU A 204 -3.37 -16.83 5.42
CA GLU A 204 -4.74 -16.34 5.28
C GLU A 204 -4.93 -15.06 6.10
N ALA A 205 -5.61 -14.08 5.51
CA ALA A 205 -6.01 -12.85 6.18
C ALA A 205 -7.43 -12.44 5.77
N ARG A 206 -8.07 -11.57 6.55
CA ARG A 206 -9.45 -11.15 6.30
C ARG A 206 -9.71 -9.71 6.72
N LEU A 207 -10.67 -9.08 6.04
CA LEU A 207 -11.17 -7.75 6.30
C LEU A 207 -12.70 -7.73 6.13
N ILE A 208 -13.39 -6.96 6.95
CA ILE A 208 -14.81 -6.65 6.77
C ILE A 208 -14.90 -5.51 5.77
N ALA A 209 -15.54 -5.75 4.63
CA ALA A 209 -15.92 -4.70 3.69
C ALA A 209 -17.24 -4.08 4.10
N ARG A 210 -17.33 -2.74 4.03
CA ARG A 210 -18.59 -2.00 4.13
C ARG A 210 -18.83 -1.25 2.84
N PHE A 211 -20.06 -1.32 2.37
CA PHE A 211 -20.49 -0.74 1.10
C PHE A 211 -21.53 0.35 1.33
N ASP A 212 -21.47 1.41 0.55
CA ASP A 212 -22.47 2.46 0.60
C ASP A 212 -23.70 2.14 -0.29
N ALA A 213 -24.69 3.04 -0.27
CA ALA A 213 -25.92 2.89 -1.04
C ALA A 213 -25.71 2.92 -2.57
N SER A 214 -24.60 3.50 -3.05
CA SER A 214 -24.24 3.49 -4.48
C SER A 214 -23.62 2.16 -4.92
N GLY A 215 -23.22 1.32 -3.97
CA GLY A 215 -22.47 0.10 -4.21
C GLY A 215 -20.96 0.25 -4.07
N ALA A 216 -20.44 1.47 -3.87
CA ALA A 216 -19.03 1.70 -3.67
C ALA A 216 -18.56 1.06 -2.35
N LEU A 217 -17.33 0.52 -2.33
CA LEU A 217 -16.69 0.03 -1.12
C LEU A 217 -16.23 1.24 -0.29
N ALA A 218 -16.94 1.52 0.79
CA ALA A 218 -16.70 2.69 1.63
C ALA A 218 -15.53 2.46 2.60
N SER A 219 -15.39 1.25 3.14
CA SER A 219 -14.26 0.91 3.99
C SER A 219 -13.92 -0.57 4.00
N PHE A 220 -12.67 -0.84 4.37
CA PHE A 220 -12.22 -2.14 4.86
C PHE A 220 -11.72 -1.99 6.29
N GLU A 221 -12.03 -2.96 7.14
CA GLU A 221 -11.58 -2.99 8.54
C GLU A 221 -11.16 -4.38 9.02
N ALA A 222 -10.13 -4.43 9.85
CA ALA A 222 -9.73 -5.64 10.56
C ALA A 222 -10.85 -6.05 11.54
N PRO A 223 -11.19 -7.35 11.64
CA PRO A 223 -12.21 -7.80 12.60
C PRO A 223 -11.80 -7.58 14.05
N GLU A 224 -10.49 -7.65 14.34
CA GLU A 224 -9.95 -7.51 15.67
C GLU A 224 -9.28 -6.13 15.88
N PRO A 225 -9.44 -5.51 17.07
CA PRO A 225 -8.69 -4.32 17.45
C PRO A 225 -7.18 -4.54 17.43
N GLY A 226 -6.43 -3.47 17.18
CA GLY A 226 -4.98 -3.51 17.05
C GLY A 226 -4.20 -3.21 18.31
N ASP A 227 -2.98 -3.77 18.41
CA ASP A 227 -2.01 -3.44 19.47
C ASP A 227 -1.27 -2.13 19.15
N LEU A 228 -1.73 -1.02 19.72
CA LEU A 228 -1.19 0.32 19.44
C LEU A 228 0.28 0.53 19.88
N ALA A 229 0.90 -0.42 20.60
CA ALA A 229 2.28 -0.32 21.05
C ALA A 229 3.32 -0.76 20.00
N THR A 230 2.89 -1.34 18.87
CA THR A 230 3.80 -1.81 17.81
C THR A 230 4.63 -0.66 17.21
N PRO A 231 5.90 -0.92 16.83
CA PRO A 231 6.75 0.08 16.17
C PRO A 231 6.39 0.31 14.69
N TYR A 232 5.37 -0.36 14.19
CA TYR A 232 4.82 -0.26 12.83
C TYR A 232 3.29 -0.12 12.86
N HIS A 233 2.70 0.32 11.74
CA HIS A 233 1.25 0.32 11.53
C HIS A 233 0.85 -0.95 10.76
N GLY A 234 0.29 -1.94 11.46
CA GLY A 234 -0.11 -3.22 10.83
C GLY A 234 -1.08 -4.05 11.66
N SER A 235 -1.71 -3.45 12.65
CA SER A 235 -2.62 -4.14 13.58
C SER A 235 -3.81 -3.21 13.87
N GLY A 236 -5.02 -3.76 13.74
CA GLY A 236 -6.28 -3.01 13.80
C GLY A 236 -6.52 -2.11 12.59
N GLU A 237 -6.08 -2.52 11.41
CA GLU A 237 -6.17 -1.67 10.21
C GLU A 237 -7.62 -1.32 9.85
N HIS A 238 -7.81 -0.07 9.47
CA HIS A 238 -9.05 0.42 8.87
C HIS A 238 -8.69 1.38 7.75
N VAL A 239 -9.34 1.26 6.59
CA VAL A 239 -9.22 2.25 5.52
C VAL A 239 -10.60 2.75 5.13
N ALA A 240 -10.78 4.07 5.13
CA ALA A 240 -11.90 4.73 4.49
C ALA A 240 -11.53 5.10 3.05
N ARG A 241 -12.46 4.89 2.11
CA ARG A 241 -12.30 5.18 0.68
C ARG A 241 -13.31 6.24 0.26
N SER A 242 -12.88 7.16 -0.61
CA SER A 242 -13.70 8.28 -1.08
C SER A 242 -13.24 8.74 -2.47
N ASP A 243 -13.97 9.70 -3.05
CA ASP A 243 -13.64 10.31 -4.35
C ASP A 243 -13.43 9.26 -5.45
N TYR A 244 -14.41 8.37 -5.61
CA TYR A 244 -14.37 7.35 -6.65
C TYR A 244 -14.41 8.00 -8.04
N ARG A 245 -13.47 7.61 -8.92
CA ARG A 245 -13.36 8.11 -10.29
C ARG A 245 -13.07 6.97 -11.26
N PRO A 246 -13.50 7.10 -12.53
CA PRO A 246 -13.11 6.15 -13.57
C PRO A 246 -11.63 6.37 -13.94
N VAL A 247 -10.85 5.28 -13.92
CA VAL A 247 -9.49 5.20 -14.47
C VAL A 247 -9.45 3.96 -15.36
N ASP A 248 -9.16 4.16 -16.65
CA ASP A 248 -9.18 3.10 -17.69
C ASP A 248 -10.44 2.21 -17.66
N GLY A 249 -11.61 2.83 -17.43
CA GLY A 249 -12.91 2.13 -17.38
C GLY A 249 -13.25 1.48 -16.03
N VAL A 250 -12.39 1.62 -15.01
CA VAL A 250 -12.57 1.06 -13.67
C VAL A 250 -12.86 2.18 -12.67
N MET A 251 -13.89 2.03 -11.85
CA MET A 251 -14.12 2.94 -10.73
C MET A 251 -13.20 2.62 -9.55
N VAL A 252 -12.28 3.54 -9.24
CA VAL A 252 -11.29 3.41 -8.14
C VAL A 252 -11.37 4.60 -7.18
N PRO A 253 -11.12 4.39 -5.87
CA PRO A 253 -11.15 5.48 -4.89
C PRO A 253 -9.89 6.33 -4.95
N MET A 254 -10.03 7.61 -5.31
CA MET A 254 -8.88 8.52 -5.41
C MET A 254 -8.55 9.20 -4.08
N GLY A 255 -9.42 9.13 -3.08
CA GLY A 255 -9.18 9.65 -1.72
C GLY A 255 -9.22 8.53 -0.67
N PHE A 256 -8.35 8.60 0.33
CA PHE A 256 -8.31 7.58 1.38
C PHE A 256 -7.82 8.10 2.74
N GLU A 257 -8.26 7.43 3.80
CA GLU A 257 -7.73 7.59 5.16
C GLU A 257 -7.44 6.20 5.76
N ILE A 258 -6.16 5.90 6.01
CA ILE A 258 -5.73 4.68 6.71
C ILE A 258 -5.53 4.99 8.19
N SER A 259 -6.09 4.11 9.01
CA SER A 259 -6.23 4.26 10.44
C SER A 259 -5.93 2.97 11.19
N ARG A 260 -5.70 3.10 12.50
CA ARG A 260 -5.70 1.98 13.44
C ARG A 260 -6.89 2.10 14.39
N VAL A 261 -7.61 1.00 14.60
CA VAL A 261 -8.66 0.88 15.61
C VAL A 261 -8.06 0.16 16.81
N GLY A 262 -7.99 0.83 17.94
CA GLY A 262 -7.45 0.27 19.19
C GLY A 262 -8.52 -0.49 20.00
N PRO A 263 -8.13 -1.09 21.14
CA PRO A 263 -9.07 -1.80 22.02
C PRO A 263 -10.22 -0.94 22.56
N ASP A 264 -10.06 0.39 22.54
CA ASP A 264 -11.09 1.35 22.90
C ASP A 264 -12.07 1.69 21.75
N GLY A 265 -11.91 1.06 20.59
CA GLY A 265 -12.76 1.26 19.41
C GLY A 265 -12.53 2.58 18.68
N LEU A 266 -11.59 3.42 19.12
CA LEU A 266 -11.36 4.72 18.47
C LEU A 266 -10.51 4.55 17.21
N VAL A 267 -11.01 5.12 16.10
CA VAL A 267 -10.31 5.20 14.81
C VAL A 267 -9.21 6.27 14.90
N ARG A 268 -7.96 5.86 14.66
CA ARG A 268 -6.78 6.73 14.74
C ARG A 268 -6.08 6.80 13.39
N PRO A 269 -6.31 7.86 12.60
CA PRO A 269 -5.65 8.03 11.33
C PRO A 269 -4.14 8.10 11.47
N PHE A 270 -3.45 7.53 10.50
CA PHE A 270 -2.01 7.69 10.34
C PHE A 270 -1.60 7.99 8.91
N TRP A 271 -2.50 7.79 7.93
CA TRP A 271 -2.29 8.21 6.56
C TRP A 271 -3.55 8.87 6.03
N ARG A 272 -3.49 10.15 5.68
CA ARG A 272 -4.57 10.85 4.97
C ARG A 272 -4.05 11.25 3.60
N GLY A 273 -4.57 10.63 2.56
CA GLY A 273 -3.97 10.75 1.24
C GLY A 273 -4.96 10.75 0.10
N LYS A 274 -4.42 11.02 -1.07
CA LYS A 274 -5.09 10.86 -2.33
C LYS A 274 -4.13 10.23 -3.34
N VAL A 275 -4.70 9.49 -4.27
CA VAL A 275 -4.00 8.99 -5.45
C VAL A 275 -3.86 10.13 -6.45
N THR A 276 -2.64 10.37 -6.90
CA THR A 276 -2.32 11.41 -7.90
C THR A 276 -2.18 10.83 -9.29
N HIS A 277 -1.76 9.57 -9.38
CA HIS A 277 -1.65 8.82 -10.62
C HIS A 277 -1.96 7.34 -10.36
N LEU A 278 -2.62 6.69 -11.31
CA LEU A 278 -2.89 5.25 -11.29
C LEU A 278 -2.93 4.76 -12.73
N SER A 279 -2.24 3.66 -13.01
CA SER A 279 -2.23 2.98 -14.31
C SER A 279 -2.43 1.48 -14.14
N PHE A 280 -3.28 0.92 -14.99
CA PHE A 280 -3.45 -0.52 -15.14
C PHE A 280 -2.59 -1.03 -16.31
N GLU A 281 -1.79 -2.06 -16.08
CA GLU A 281 -0.80 -2.54 -17.04
C GLU A 281 -0.89 -4.06 -17.23
N GLY A 282 -0.61 -4.52 -18.45
CA GLY A 282 -0.70 -5.92 -18.89
C GLY A 282 0.60 -6.50 -19.40
#